data_AF-A0A1H3Q0W4-F1
#
_entry.id   AF-A0A1H3Q0W4-F1
#
_cell.length_a   1.000
_cell.length_b   1.000
_cell.length_c   1.000
_cell.angle_alpha   90.00
_cell.angle_beta   90.00
_cell.angle_gamma   90.00
#
_symmetry.space_group_name_H-M   'P 1'
#
loop_
_entity.id
_entity.type
_entity.pdbx_description
1 polymer ?
#
loop_
_entity_poly.entity_id
_entity_poly.type
_entity_poly.pdbx_seq_one_letter_code
_entity_poly.pdbx_strand_id
1 'polypeptide(L)'
;MRSGDMLTLQEADRLGRNLLEGLIMLNELFEQGVAVKILDGIAAGEHTERSLILDLALALAEDRRRDIVRKTRNGLESAARQGRTGG
;
A
#
# COMPACT_ATOMS: atom_id res chain seq x y z
N MET A 1 20.65 12.13 8.52
CA MET A 1 20.84 10.79 9.11
C MET A 1 22.29 10.40 8.88
N ARG A 2 22.91 9.71 9.84
CA ARG A 2 24.26 9.16 9.67
C ARG A 2 24.18 7.89 8.85
N SER A 3 25.29 7.53 8.19
CA SER A 3 25.39 6.26 7.49
C SER A 3 25.14 5.11 8.47
N GLY A 4 24.16 4.25 8.15
CA GLY A 4 23.73 3.14 9.01
C GLY A 4 22.53 3.40 9.92
N ASP A 5 21.97 4.62 9.93
CA ASP A 5 20.74 4.89 10.68
C ASP A 5 19.51 4.28 9.99
N MET A 6 18.57 3.78 10.80
CA MET A 6 17.30 3.22 10.35
C MET A 6 16.14 4.16 10.70
N LEU A 7 15.33 4.51 9.70
CA LEU A 7 14.12 5.30 9.88
C LEU A 7 12.98 4.40 10.39
N THR A 8 12.34 4.76 11.51
CA THR A 8 11.18 4.01 12.00
C THR A 8 9.88 4.75 11.72
N LEU A 9 8.88 4.04 11.20
CA LEU A 9 7.57 4.55 10.82
C LEU A 9 6.45 3.72 11.44
N GLN A 10 5.35 4.36 11.82
CA GLN A 10 4.17 3.63 12.30
C GLN A 10 3.53 2.80 11.17
N GLU A 11 3.24 3.44 10.04
CA GLU A 11 2.62 2.84 8.85
C GLU A 11 3.24 3.46 7.58
N ALA A 12 3.23 2.76 6.44
CA ALA A 12 3.85 3.25 5.20
C ALA A 12 3.19 4.51 4.61
N ASP A 13 1.89 4.68 4.83
CA ASP A 13 1.14 5.84 4.33
C ASP A 13 1.51 7.14 5.06
N ARG A 14 2.15 7.07 6.23
CA ARG A 14 2.63 8.22 7.01
C ARG A 14 3.75 9.00 6.32
N LEU A 15 4.39 8.40 5.34
CA LEU A 15 5.38 9.10 4.52
C LEU A 15 4.71 10.07 3.54
N GLY A 16 3.51 9.77 3.05
CA GLY A 16 2.84 10.54 2.01
C GLY A 16 1.38 10.86 2.33
N ARG A 17 0.60 11.25 1.31
CA ARG A 17 -0.86 11.46 1.46
C ARG A 17 -1.66 10.19 1.20
N ASN A 18 -1.00 9.14 0.74
CA ASN A 18 -1.54 7.81 0.54
C ASN A 18 -0.38 6.80 0.42
N LEU A 19 -0.73 5.52 0.42
CA LEU A 19 0.22 4.41 0.38
C LEU A 19 1.09 4.37 -0.88
N LEU A 20 0.60 4.86 -2.04
CA LEU A 20 1.41 4.95 -3.25
C LEU A 20 2.49 6.02 -3.12
N GLU A 21 2.16 7.21 -2.60
CA GLU A 21 3.15 8.24 -2.31
C GLU A 21 4.16 7.75 -1.26
N GLY A 22 3.70 7.02 -0.24
CA GLY A 22 4.58 6.43 0.77
C GLY A 22 5.56 5.39 0.20
N LEU A 23 5.09 4.57 -0.75
CA LEU A 23 5.90 3.61 -1.50
C LEU A 23 6.99 4.28 -2.36
N ILE A 24 6.66 5.39 -3.02
CA ILE A 24 7.61 6.16 -3.83
C ILE A 24 8.72 6.72 -2.94
N MET A 25 8.36 7.33 -1.80
CA MET A 25 9.36 7.84 -0.86
C MET A 25 10.22 6.74 -0.23
N LEU A 26 9.65 5.56 0.05
CA LEU A 26 10.43 4.39 0.47
C LEU A 26 11.50 4.02 -0.56
N ASN A 27 11.18 4.08 -1.87
CA ASN A 27 12.16 3.83 -2.92
C ASN A 27 13.30 4.86 -2.92
N GLU A 28 12.98 6.14 -2.78
CA GLU A 28 13.99 7.20 -2.70
C GLU A 28 14.91 7.03 -1.48
N LEU A 29 14.35 6.61 -0.34
CA LEU A 29 15.13 6.30 0.87
C LEU A 29 16.09 5.12 0.65
N PHE A 30 15.63 4.04 0.01
CA PHE A 30 16.50 2.91 -0.31
C PHE A 30 17.56 3.25 -1.37
N GLU A 31 17.27 4.15 -2.31
CA GLU A 31 18.28 4.69 -3.24
C GLU A 31 19.39 5.47 -2.52
N GLN A 32 19.05 6.12 -1.41
CA GLN A 32 20.00 6.81 -0.54
C GLN A 32 20.68 5.89 0.48
N GLY A 33 20.39 4.59 0.47
CA GLY A 33 20.94 3.61 1.40
C GLY A 33 20.39 3.71 2.82
N VAL A 34 19.20 4.30 3.00
CA VAL A 34 18.53 4.41 4.29
C VAL A 34 17.68 3.17 4.54
N ALA A 35 17.92 2.48 5.65
CA ALA A 35 17.08 1.38 6.10
C ALA A 35 15.79 1.91 6.73
N VAL A 36 14.68 1.19 6.58
CA VAL A 36 13.38 1.60 7.12
C VAL A 36 12.74 0.45 7.90
N LYS A 37 12.18 0.75 9.07
CA LYS A 37 11.38 -0.15 9.88
C LYS A 37 9.95 0.35 9.98
N ILE A 38 9.00 -0.48 9.62
CA ILE A 38 7.58 -0.16 9.68
C ILE A 38 6.93 -1.02 10.76
N LEU A 39 6.20 -0.39 11.67
CA LEU A 39 5.66 -1.04 12.86
C LEU A 39 4.31 -1.73 12.61
N ASP A 40 3.50 -1.20 11.68
CA ASP A 40 2.13 -1.65 11.45
C ASP A 40 1.71 -1.52 9.98
N GLY A 41 0.59 -2.17 9.64
CA GLY A 41 0.01 -2.19 8.32
C GLY A 41 0.65 -3.22 7.37
N ILE A 42 0.24 -3.18 6.11
CA ILE A 42 0.64 -4.17 5.09
C ILE A 42 2.15 -4.16 4.78
N ALA A 43 2.85 -3.13 5.22
CA ALA A 43 4.27 -2.92 5.00
C ALA A 43 5.12 -3.21 6.25
N ALA A 44 4.53 -3.72 7.34
CA ALA A 44 5.25 -3.95 8.59
C ALA A 44 6.48 -4.85 8.40
N GLY A 45 7.61 -4.48 9.00
CA GLY A 45 8.88 -5.20 8.85
C GLY A 45 10.11 -4.28 8.81
N GLU A 46 11.29 -4.88 8.70
CA GLU A 46 12.56 -4.17 8.49
C GLU A 46 13.00 -4.32 7.03
N HIS A 47 13.33 -3.18 6.43
CA HIS A 47 13.51 -3.04 5.00
C HIS A 47 14.83 -2.36 4.72
N THR A 48 15.73 -3.10 4.11
CA THR A 48 17.10 -2.64 3.80
C THR A 48 17.35 -2.58 2.30
N GLU A 49 16.43 -3.08 1.50
CA GLU A 49 16.59 -3.26 0.06
C GLU A 49 15.26 -3.09 -0.69
N ARG A 50 15.37 -2.81 -1.99
CA ARG A 50 14.23 -2.48 -2.87
C ARG A 50 13.28 -3.65 -3.11
N SER A 51 13.61 -4.88 -2.69
CA SER A 51 12.77 -6.07 -2.85
C SER A 51 11.38 -5.87 -2.22
N LEU A 52 11.31 -5.14 -1.10
CA LEU A 52 10.03 -4.85 -0.43
C LEU A 52 9.05 -4.02 -1.26
N ILE A 53 9.55 -3.11 -2.10
CA ILE A 53 8.67 -2.27 -2.92
C ILE A 53 7.84 -3.12 -3.87
N LEU A 54 8.43 -4.22 -4.37
CA LEU A 54 7.76 -5.12 -5.30
C LEU A 54 6.63 -5.89 -4.60
N ASP A 55 6.91 -6.45 -3.42
CA ASP A 55 5.92 -7.20 -2.63
C ASP A 55 4.77 -6.30 -2.18
N LEU A 56 5.10 -5.08 -1.75
CA LEU A 56 4.12 -4.11 -1.28
C LEU A 56 3.29 -3.52 -2.44
N ALA A 57 3.90 -3.29 -3.60
CA ALA A 57 3.17 -2.90 -4.81
C ALA A 57 2.24 -4.02 -5.31
N LEU A 58 2.66 -5.29 -5.20
CA LEU A 58 1.84 -6.44 -5.54
C LEU A 58 0.63 -6.57 -4.60
N ALA A 59 0.87 -6.49 -3.29
CA ALA A 59 -0.20 -6.47 -2.29
C ALA A 59 -1.19 -5.31 -2.51
N LEU A 60 -0.70 -4.12 -2.87
CA LEU A 60 -1.54 -2.97 -3.21
C LEU A 60 -2.41 -3.23 -4.46
N ALA A 61 -1.84 -3.84 -5.50
CA ALA A 61 -2.56 -4.16 -6.72
C ALA A 61 -3.68 -5.18 -6.46
N GLU A 62 -3.42 -6.17 -5.61
CA GLU A 62 -4.43 -7.13 -5.18
C GLU A 62 -5.55 -6.48 -4.37
N ASP A 63 -5.23 -5.62 -3.41
CA ASP A 63 -6.24 -4.93 -2.60
C ASP A 63 -7.15 -4.04 -3.46
N ARG A 64 -6.56 -3.23 -4.37
CA ARG A 64 -7.35 -2.43 -5.32
C ARG A 64 -8.26 -3.29 -6.19
N ARG A 65 -7.80 -4.46 -6.64
CA ARG A 65 -8.63 -5.39 -7.41
C ARG A 65 -9.82 -5.87 -6.60
N ARG A 66 -9.60 -6.25 -5.33
CA ARG A 66 -10.68 -6.68 -4.43
C ARG A 66 -11.69 -5.56 -4.20
N ASP A 67 -11.23 -4.32 -4.09
CA ASP A 67 -12.08 -3.16 -3.87
C ASP A 67 -12.98 -2.83 -5.06
N ILE A 68 -12.46 -2.91 -6.29
CA ILE A 68 -13.25 -2.78 -7.52
C ILE A 68 -14.35 -3.84 -7.54
N VAL A 69 -14.01 -5.11 -7.31
CA VAL A 69 -14.98 -6.22 -7.30
C VAL A 69 -16.08 -5.99 -6.25
N ARG A 70 -15.70 -5.54 -5.05
CA ARG A 70 -16.63 -5.27 -3.95
C ARG A 70 -17.61 -4.16 -4.30
N LYS A 71 -17.11 -3.05 -4.88
CA LYS A 71 -17.95 -1.92 -5.33
C LYS A 71 -18.92 -2.34 -6.42
N THR A 72 -18.48 -3.12 -7.40
CA THR A 72 -19.36 -3.66 -8.45
C THR A 72 -20.49 -4.51 -7.86
N ARG A 73 -20.15 -5.44 -6.95
CA ARG A 73 -21.15 -6.30 -6.30
C ARG A 73 -22.17 -5.48 -5.49
N ASN A 74 -21.71 -4.50 -4.71
CA ASN A 74 -22.59 -3.62 -3.95
C ASN A 74 -23.50 -2.78 -4.87
N GLY A 75 -22.98 -2.31 -6.00
CA GLY A 75 -23.76 -1.61 -7.02
C GLY A 75 -24.84 -2.50 -7.64
N LEU A 76 -24.49 -3.73 -8.01
CA LEU A 76 -25.44 -4.72 -8.54
C LEU A 76 -26.52 -5.08 -7.52
N GLU A 77 -26.17 -5.30 -6.24
CA GLU A 77 -27.16 -5.54 -5.19
C GLU A 77 -28.12 -4.34 -5.01
N SER A 78 -27.58 -3.12 -5.04
CA SER A 78 -28.40 -1.91 -4.92
C SER A 78 -29.35 -1.75 -6.11
N ALA A 79 -28.86 -2.03 -7.33
CA ALA A 79 -29.67 -2.03 -8.54
C ALA A 79 -30.77 -3.12 -8.50
N ALA A 80 -30.44 -4.33 -8.04
CA ALA A 80 -31.39 -5.42 -7.87
C ALA A 80 -32.49 -5.08 -6.86
N ARG A 81 -32.16 -4.45 -5.72
CA ARG A 81 -33.16 -3.94 -4.76
C ARG A 81 -34.08 -2.87 -5.37
N GLN A 82 -33.61 -2.14 -6.37
CA GLN A 82 -34.40 -1.16 -7.12
C GLN A 82 -35.16 -1.78 -8.31
N GLY A 83 -35.19 -3.11 -8.43
CA GLY A 83 -35.89 -3.83 -9.51
C GLY A 83 -35.15 -3.85 -10.84
N ARG A 84 -33.87 -3.44 -10.90
CA ARG A 84 -33.03 -3.52 -12.09
C ARG A 84 -32.29 -4.86 -12.12
N THR A 85 -32.70 -5.75 -13.01
CA THR A 85 -32.03 -7.04 -13.27
C THR A 85 -31.20 -6.94 -14.56
N GLY A 86 -29.96 -6.49 -14.43
CA GLY A 86 -29.00 -6.45 -15.55
C GLY A 86 -27.62 -6.09 -15.05
N GLY A 87 -26.60 -6.79 -15.57
CA GLY A 87 -25.18 -6.54 -15.35
C GLY A 87 -24.47 -6.35 -16.68
#